data_AF-A0A1Y4L698-F1
#
_entry.id   AF-A0A1Y4L698-F1
#
_cell.length_a   1.000
_cell.length_b   1.000
_cell.length_c   1.000
_cell.angle_alpha   90.00
_cell.angle_beta   90.00
_cell.angle_gamma   90.00
#
_symmetry.space_group_name_H-M   'P 1'
#
loop_
_entity.id
_entity.type
_entity.pdbx_description
1 polymer ?
#
loop_
_entity_poly.entity_id
_entity_poly.type
_entity_poly.pdbx_seq_one_letter_code
_entity_poly.pdbx_strand_id
1 'polypeptide(L)'
;MKKKIAVGACILAALLAAGGLWYTRPQSFWAVTGLDPSRISGVSGHGMELSVEHSRARTTSWTMDHRGPGDEDYEALIALLERGSYRAKLSNLTAPFSDSQPGSEQWVTLNFAVDGEPFPVHIPVPQTMTIPIPGSHGYWQYDASDPQIQAEVLQYLKANGEQS
;
A
#
# COMPACT_ATOMS: atom_id res chain seq x y z
N MET A 1 -34.08 15.59 -31.69
CA MET A 1 -32.79 16.00 -31.07
C MET A 1 -32.61 15.45 -29.66
N LYS A 2 -33.61 15.52 -28.76
CA LYS A 2 -33.54 14.98 -27.37
C LYS A 2 -33.14 13.49 -27.27
N LYS A 3 -33.69 12.61 -28.12
CA LYS A 3 -33.32 11.17 -28.14
C LYS A 3 -31.85 10.92 -28.46
N LYS A 4 -31.24 11.66 -29.40
CA LYS A 4 -29.82 11.49 -29.79
C LYS A 4 -28.89 11.95 -28.66
N ILE A 5 -29.25 13.03 -27.97
CA ILE A 5 -28.52 13.52 -26.80
C ILE A 5 -28.63 12.52 -25.63
N ALA A 6 -29.83 11.99 -25.38
CA ALA A 6 -30.04 10.97 -24.34
C ALA A 6 -29.23 9.69 -24.62
N VAL A 7 -29.24 9.19 -25.86
CA VAL A 7 -28.44 8.03 -26.24
C VAL A 7 -26.95 8.30 -26.09
N GLY A 8 -26.46 9.48 -26.52
CA GLY A 8 -25.06 9.87 -26.33
C GLY A 8 -24.66 9.94 -24.85
N ALA A 9 -25.51 10.51 -24.00
CA ALA A 9 -25.29 10.57 -22.56
C ALA A 9 -25.27 9.16 -21.92
N CYS A 10 -26.17 8.26 -22.33
CA CYS A 10 -26.19 6.88 -21.85
C CYS A 10 -24.92 6.11 -22.23
N ILE A 11 -24.43 6.27 -23.46
CA ILE A 11 -23.19 5.62 -23.91
C ILE A 11 -22.00 6.13 -23.10
N LEU A 12 -21.90 7.44 -22.89
CA LEU A 12 -20.81 8.01 -22.10
C LEU A 12 -20.83 7.52 -20.65
N ALA A 13 -22.01 7.48 -20.03
CA ALA A 13 -22.17 6.95 -18.68
C ALA A 13 -21.75 5.47 -18.59
N ALA A 14 -22.13 4.65 -19.58
CA ALA A 14 -21.74 3.24 -19.63
C ALA A 14 -20.22 3.07 -19.79
N LEU A 15 -19.58 3.89 -20.63
CA LEU A 15 -18.12 3.87 -20.82
C LEU A 15 -17.38 4.30 -19.55
N LEU A 16 -17.85 5.32 -18.85
CA LEU A 16 -17.26 5.77 -17.59
C LEU A 16 -17.42 4.71 -16.50
N ALA A 17 -18.60 4.07 -16.40
CA ALA A 17 -18.82 2.97 -15.47
C ALA A 17 -17.91 1.78 -15.78
N ALA A 18 -17.87 1.32 -17.04
CA ALA A 18 -17.02 0.22 -17.45
C ALA A 18 -15.53 0.52 -17.24
N GLY A 19 -15.09 1.74 -17.56
CA GLY A 19 -13.73 2.21 -17.30
C GLY A 19 -13.39 2.25 -15.82
N GLY A 20 -14.29 2.74 -14.96
CA GLY A 20 -14.12 2.75 -13.50
C GLY A 20 -14.06 1.34 -12.91
N LEU A 21 -14.92 0.43 -13.35
CA LEU A 21 -14.89 -0.98 -12.95
C LEU A 21 -13.60 -1.69 -13.38
N TRP A 22 -13.11 -1.41 -14.59
CA TRP A 22 -11.84 -1.94 -15.07
C TRP A 22 -10.65 -1.38 -14.28
N TYR A 23 -10.64 -0.08 -14.02
CA TYR A 23 -9.56 0.60 -13.29
C TYR A 23 -9.46 0.12 -11.83
N THR A 24 -10.60 -0.12 -11.19
CA THR A 24 -10.70 -0.58 -9.79
C THR A 24 -10.73 -2.11 -9.66
N ARG A 25 -10.39 -2.85 -10.72
CA ARG A 25 -10.32 -4.32 -10.67
C ARG A 25 -9.28 -4.76 -9.63
N PRO A 26 -9.51 -5.87 -8.90
CA PRO A 26 -8.50 -6.42 -8.01
C PRO A 26 -7.24 -6.81 -8.77
N GLN A 27 -6.08 -6.49 -8.19
CA GLN A 27 -4.75 -6.88 -8.68
C GLN A 27 -3.93 -7.48 -7.53
N SER A 28 -2.93 -8.29 -7.85
CA SER A 28 -1.99 -8.80 -6.86
C SER A 28 -1.05 -7.70 -6.36
N PHE A 29 -0.37 -7.95 -5.25
CA PHE A 29 0.65 -7.04 -4.69
C PHE A 29 1.70 -6.64 -5.74
N TRP A 30 2.28 -7.60 -6.45
CA TRP A 30 3.29 -7.34 -7.47
C TRP A 30 2.77 -6.56 -8.67
N ALA A 31 1.52 -6.79 -9.08
CA ALA A 31 0.92 -6.04 -10.18
C ALA A 31 0.70 -4.56 -9.84
N VAL A 32 0.43 -4.23 -8.57
CA VAL A 32 0.23 -2.82 -8.15
C VAL A 32 1.54 -2.11 -7.86
N THR A 33 2.54 -2.80 -7.31
CA THR A 33 3.87 -2.21 -7.08
C THR A 33 4.70 -2.12 -8.36
N GLY A 34 4.41 -2.97 -9.36
CA GLY A 34 5.20 -3.08 -10.58
C GLY A 34 6.58 -3.72 -10.36
N LEU A 35 6.81 -4.30 -9.17
CA LEU A 35 8.05 -4.98 -8.85
C LEU A 35 8.10 -6.36 -9.48
N ASP A 36 9.29 -6.74 -9.92
CA ASP A 36 9.60 -8.11 -10.34
C ASP A 36 10.22 -8.85 -9.14
N PRO A 37 9.56 -9.88 -8.58
CA PRO A 37 10.09 -10.63 -7.44
C PRO A 37 11.49 -11.19 -7.67
N SER A 38 11.86 -11.49 -8.93
CA SER A 38 13.19 -12.02 -9.26
C SER A 38 14.33 -10.99 -9.15
N ARG A 39 13.98 -9.69 -9.10
CA ARG A 39 14.93 -8.58 -8.97
C ARG A 39 15.03 -8.04 -7.53
N ILE A 40 14.23 -8.58 -6.62
CA ILE A 40 14.22 -8.20 -5.21
C ILE A 40 15.33 -8.98 -4.50
N SER A 41 16.33 -8.27 -3.99
CA SER A 41 17.39 -8.88 -3.18
C SER A 41 17.00 -9.02 -1.71
N GLY A 42 15.97 -8.30 -1.27
CA GLY A 42 15.36 -8.46 0.04
C GLY A 42 14.46 -7.30 0.44
N VAL A 43 13.99 -7.31 1.68
CA VAL A 43 13.06 -6.34 2.25
C VAL A 43 13.49 -5.98 3.68
N SER A 44 13.37 -4.71 4.03
CA SER A 44 13.40 -4.24 5.42
C SER A 44 12.07 -3.61 5.78
N GLY A 45 11.76 -3.56 7.07
CA GLY A 45 10.48 -3.09 7.56
C GLY A 45 10.61 -2.14 8.72
N HIS A 46 9.74 -1.13 8.76
CA HIS A 46 9.63 -0.19 9.87
C HIS A 46 8.16 -0.01 10.24
N GLY A 47 7.82 -0.33 11.47
CA GLY A 47 6.50 -0.16 12.06
C GLY A 47 6.55 0.88 13.15
N MET A 48 5.52 1.72 13.25
CA MET A 48 5.40 2.74 14.28
C MET A 48 3.99 2.74 14.87
N GLU A 49 3.91 2.90 16.18
CA GLU A 49 2.66 3.05 16.92
C GLU A 49 2.76 4.24 17.88
N LEU A 50 1.79 5.13 17.80
CA LEU A 50 1.57 6.22 18.72
C LEU A 50 0.54 5.77 19.75
N SER A 51 0.93 5.72 21.02
CA SER A 51 0.05 5.41 22.13
C SER A 51 0.02 6.55 23.14
N VAL A 52 -1.04 6.64 23.94
CA VAL A 52 -1.12 7.57 25.06
C VAL A 52 -1.01 6.77 26.36
N GLU A 53 0.09 6.97 27.07
CA GLU A 53 0.36 6.33 28.35
C GLU A 53 0.47 7.43 29.42
N HIS A 54 -0.32 7.36 30.49
CA HIS A 54 -0.33 8.37 31.56
C HIS A 54 -0.50 9.83 31.06
N SER A 55 -1.40 10.05 30.09
CA SER A 55 -1.63 11.37 29.45
C SER A 55 -0.40 11.95 28.72
N ARG A 56 0.59 11.13 28.40
CA ARG A 56 1.73 11.48 27.54
C ARG A 56 1.70 10.63 26.27
N ALA A 57 1.88 11.28 25.13
CA ALA A 57 2.07 10.59 23.87
C ALA A 57 3.43 9.88 23.88
N ARG A 58 3.43 8.59 23.51
CA ARG A 58 4.60 7.75 23.36
C ARG A 58 4.59 7.14 21.98
N THR A 59 5.70 7.30 21.27
CA THR A 59 5.95 6.57 20.02
C THR A 59 6.76 5.33 20.35
N THR A 60 6.31 4.19 19.85
CA THR A 60 7.08 2.94 19.86
C THR A 60 7.31 2.52 18.42
N SER A 61 8.53 2.08 18.10
CA SER A 61 8.87 1.66 16.76
C SER A 61 9.47 0.26 16.75
N TRP A 62 9.31 -0.44 15.63
CA TRP A 62 9.90 -1.75 15.38
C TRP A 62 10.57 -1.72 14.02
N THR A 63 11.83 -2.14 13.98
CA THR A 63 12.60 -2.18 12.74
C THR A 63 13.06 -3.61 12.48
N MET A 64 12.64 -4.15 11.35
CA MET A 64 13.14 -5.41 10.83
C MET A 64 14.27 -5.12 9.85
N ASP A 65 15.45 -5.67 10.14
CA ASP A 65 16.60 -5.61 9.25
C ASP A 65 16.32 -6.27 7.90
N HIS A 66 17.19 -5.99 6.94
CA HIS A 66 17.10 -6.54 5.59
C HIS A 66 17.10 -8.07 5.59
N ARG A 67 15.99 -8.67 5.14
CA ARG A 67 15.85 -10.13 4.92
C ARG A 67 15.67 -10.41 3.43
N GLY A 68 16.33 -11.46 2.93
CA GLY A 68 16.34 -11.81 1.52
C GLY A 68 15.54 -13.09 1.20
N PRO A 69 15.33 -13.39 -0.09
CA PRO A 69 14.69 -14.63 -0.53
C PRO A 69 15.32 -15.88 0.10
N GLY A 70 14.48 -16.82 0.54
CA GLY A 70 14.90 -18.03 1.26
C GLY A 70 15.02 -17.89 2.78
N ASP A 71 14.86 -16.69 3.33
CA ASP A 71 14.64 -16.47 4.77
C ASP A 71 13.15 -16.70 5.11
N GLU A 72 12.85 -17.44 6.19
CA GLU A 72 11.47 -17.73 6.61
C GLU A 72 10.67 -16.45 6.88
N ASP A 73 11.31 -15.44 7.47
CA ASP A 73 10.72 -14.14 7.77
C ASP A 73 10.37 -13.41 6.45
N TYR A 74 11.28 -13.42 5.49
CA TYR A 74 11.02 -12.85 4.17
C TYR A 74 9.80 -13.52 3.51
N GLU A 75 9.79 -14.85 3.42
CA GLU A 75 8.72 -15.59 2.76
C GLU A 75 7.36 -15.40 3.46
N ALA A 76 7.34 -15.34 4.80
CA ALA A 76 6.14 -15.09 5.57
C ALA A 76 5.55 -13.69 5.32
N LEU A 77 6.41 -12.66 5.28
CA LEU A 77 5.99 -11.30 4.95
C LEU A 77 5.46 -11.21 3.51
N ILE A 78 6.14 -11.82 2.54
CA ILE A 78 5.68 -11.85 1.16
C ILE A 78 4.32 -12.55 1.05
N ALA A 79 4.17 -13.73 1.65
CA ALA A 79 2.92 -14.47 1.64
C ALA A 79 1.76 -13.65 2.23
N LEU A 80 2.01 -12.86 3.28
CA LEU A 80 1.04 -11.97 3.88
C LEU A 80 0.60 -10.85 2.93
N LEU A 81 1.52 -10.26 2.18
CA LEU A 81 1.22 -9.22 1.19
C LEU A 81 0.48 -9.80 -0.04
N GLU A 82 0.85 -11.00 -0.47
CA GLU A 82 0.24 -11.69 -1.63
C GLU A 82 -1.13 -12.28 -1.34
N ARG A 83 -1.46 -12.56 -0.07
CA ARG A 83 -2.78 -13.07 0.34
C ARG A 83 -3.91 -12.10 -0.01
N GLY A 84 -3.61 -10.80 0.00
CA GLY A 84 -4.55 -9.74 -0.33
C GLY A 84 -4.65 -9.46 -1.82
N SER A 85 -5.76 -8.83 -2.22
CA SER A 85 -5.91 -8.19 -3.53
C SER A 85 -6.06 -6.69 -3.35
N TYR A 86 -5.59 -5.90 -4.31
CA TYR A 86 -5.48 -4.45 -4.19
C TYR A 86 -6.23 -3.77 -5.33
N ARG A 87 -7.00 -2.73 -5.00
CA ARG A 87 -7.80 -1.96 -5.97
C ARG A 87 -7.34 -0.52 -5.98
N ALA A 88 -7.02 0.03 -7.14
CA ALA A 88 -6.66 1.44 -7.25
C ALA A 88 -7.83 2.34 -6.82
N LYS A 89 -7.56 3.40 -6.05
CA LYS A 89 -8.59 4.39 -5.73
C LYS A 89 -8.89 5.26 -6.95
N LEU A 90 -10.16 5.51 -7.25
CA LEU A 90 -10.57 6.38 -8.37
C LEU A 90 -9.99 7.81 -8.26
N SER A 91 -9.72 8.28 -7.03
CA SER A 91 -9.07 9.57 -6.78
C SER A 91 -7.71 9.72 -7.48
N ASN A 92 -7.01 8.61 -7.70
CA ASN A 92 -5.74 8.58 -8.44
C ASN A 92 -5.89 9.16 -9.86
N LEU A 93 -7.07 9.06 -10.49
CA LEU A 93 -7.31 9.58 -11.84
C LEU A 93 -7.38 11.11 -11.91
N THR A 94 -7.62 11.77 -10.77
CA THR A 94 -7.90 13.22 -10.72
C THR A 94 -6.80 14.01 -10.03
N ALA A 95 -6.17 13.46 -8.98
CA ALA A 95 -5.06 14.08 -8.30
C ALA A 95 -4.24 13.02 -7.55
N PRO A 96 -2.89 13.03 -7.66
CA PRO A 96 -2.08 12.18 -6.83
C PRO A 96 -2.23 12.57 -5.36
N PHE A 97 -2.31 11.57 -4.48
CA PHE A 97 -2.39 11.82 -3.04
C PHE A 97 -1.09 12.44 -2.58
N SER A 98 -1.17 13.65 -2.05
CA SER A 98 -0.04 14.38 -1.49
C SER A 98 -0.40 14.73 -0.06
N ASP A 99 -0.62 13.71 0.78
CA ASP A 99 -0.75 13.96 2.21
C ASP A 99 0.59 13.67 2.86
N SER A 100 1.20 14.75 3.36
CA SER A 100 2.19 14.69 4.40
C SER A 100 1.48 14.26 5.69
N GLN A 101 1.38 12.93 5.86
CA GLN A 101 0.95 12.23 7.07
C GLN A 101 -0.54 12.39 7.47
N PRO A 102 -1.42 11.40 7.20
CA PRO A 102 -2.70 11.33 7.90
C PRO A 102 -2.50 11.18 9.42
N GLY A 103 -3.43 11.64 10.26
CA GLY A 103 -3.40 11.43 11.72
C GLY A 103 -3.67 9.97 12.13
N SER A 104 -2.86 9.02 11.65
CA SER A 104 -2.93 7.62 12.03
C SER A 104 -2.09 7.37 13.28
N GLU A 105 -2.63 6.56 14.18
CA GLU A 105 -1.89 6.09 15.36
C GLU A 105 -0.90 4.97 14.99
N GLN A 106 -1.04 4.36 13.81
CA GLN A 106 -0.21 3.23 13.37
C GLN A 106 0.28 3.42 11.94
N TRP A 107 1.51 3.00 11.69
CA TRP A 107 2.18 3.15 10.39
C TRP A 107 3.07 1.96 10.11
N VAL A 108 3.10 1.55 8.85
CA VAL A 108 4.00 0.53 8.35
C VAL A 108 4.66 1.05 7.09
N THR A 109 5.98 0.88 7.01
CA THR A 109 6.79 1.11 5.82
C THR A 109 7.61 -0.15 5.55
N LEU A 110 7.55 -0.65 4.32
CA LEU A 110 8.39 -1.75 3.84
C LEU A 110 9.30 -1.19 2.75
N ASN A 111 10.60 -1.46 2.81
CA ASN A 111 11.56 -1.06 1.80
C ASN A 111 12.07 -2.30 1.08
N PHE A 112 11.70 -2.46 -0.18
CA PHE A 112 12.20 -3.54 -1.04
C PHE A 112 13.49 -3.10 -1.71
N ALA A 113 14.55 -3.87 -1.60
CA ALA A 113 15.79 -3.63 -2.33
C ALA A 113 15.66 -4.23 -3.73
N VAL A 114 15.55 -3.37 -4.75
CA VAL A 114 15.34 -3.74 -6.14
C VAL A 114 16.58 -3.30 -6.92
N ASP A 115 17.36 -4.26 -7.39
CA ASP A 115 18.68 -4.00 -8.02
C ASP A 115 19.60 -3.08 -7.17
N GLY A 116 19.49 -3.17 -5.84
CA GLY A 116 20.27 -2.36 -4.91
C GLY A 116 19.65 -1.00 -4.53
N GLU A 117 18.53 -0.62 -5.15
CA GLU A 117 17.82 0.63 -4.83
C GLU A 117 16.59 0.36 -3.94
N PRO A 118 16.32 1.20 -2.92
CA PRO A 118 15.16 1.03 -2.08
C PRO A 118 13.88 1.49 -2.78
N PHE A 119 12.88 0.61 -2.78
CA PHE A 119 11.52 0.90 -3.19
C PHE A 119 10.59 0.85 -1.98
N PRO A 120 10.09 1.98 -1.49
CA PRO A 120 9.22 2.00 -0.31
C PRO A 120 7.77 1.70 -0.68
N VAL A 121 7.12 0.90 0.16
CA VAL A 121 5.67 0.66 0.19
C VAL A 121 5.17 1.09 1.56
N HIS A 122 4.14 1.93 1.60
CA HIS A 122 3.57 2.43 2.85
C HIS A 122 2.17 1.87 3.08
N ILE A 123 1.83 1.59 4.33
CA ILE A 123 0.47 1.27 4.78
C ILE A 123 0.13 2.25 5.91
N PRO A 124 -0.25 3.50 5.59
CA PRO A 124 -0.40 4.58 6.58
C PRO A 124 -1.67 4.50 7.40
N VAL A 125 -2.73 3.84 6.91
CA VAL A 125 -4.01 3.67 7.61
C VAL A 125 -4.55 2.27 7.32
N PRO A 126 -5.56 1.78 8.06
CA PRO A 126 -6.14 0.49 7.79
C PRO A 126 -6.54 0.37 6.32
N GLN A 127 -6.20 -0.76 5.71
CA GLN A 127 -6.58 -1.13 4.35
C GLN A 127 -5.97 -0.31 3.19
N THR A 128 -5.43 0.90 3.41
CA THR A 128 -4.85 1.69 2.32
C THR A 128 -3.35 1.47 2.22
N MET A 129 -2.91 0.98 1.06
CA MET A 129 -1.50 0.93 0.67
C MET A 129 -1.19 2.10 -0.26
N THR A 130 -0.04 2.74 -0.05
CA THR A 130 0.44 3.81 -0.92
C THR A 130 1.82 3.51 -1.49
N ILE A 131 1.99 3.83 -2.77
CA ILE A 131 3.21 3.62 -3.54
C ILE A 131 3.67 4.97 -4.08
N PRO A 132 4.95 5.38 -3.90
CA PRO A 132 5.44 6.66 -4.40
C PRO A 132 5.38 6.72 -5.92
N ILE A 133 5.06 7.90 -6.45
CA ILE A 133 5.14 8.18 -7.88
C ILE A 133 6.57 8.61 -8.20
N PRO A 134 7.31 7.90 -9.10
CA PRO A 134 8.68 8.26 -9.43
C PRO A 134 8.82 9.73 -9.88
N GLY A 135 9.75 10.46 -9.27
CA GLY A 135 10.02 11.86 -9.59
C GLY A 135 8.94 12.85 -9.11
N SER A 136 8.04 12.44 -8.21
CA SER A 136 6.96 13.27 -7.67
C SER A 136 6.88 13.15 -6.14
N HIS A 137 6.21 14.12 -5.50
CA HIS A 137 5.87 14.07 -4.08
C HIS A 137 4.55 13.32 -3.81
N GLY A 138 3.87 12.86 -4.87
CA GLY A 138 2.59 12.18 -4.78
C GLY A 138 2.70 10.66 -4.65
N TYR A 139 1.61 10.04 -4.22
CA TYR A 139 1.47 8.60 -4.07
C TYR A 139 0.25 8.07 -4.82
N TRP A 140 0.39 6.88 -5.39
CA TRP A 140 -0.72 6.06 -5.82
C TRP A 140 -1.34 5.35 -4.62
N GLN A 141 -2.67 5.42 -4.48
CA GLN A 141 -3.39 4.75 -3.41
C GLN A 141 -4.10 3.50 -3.91
N TYR A 142 -4.03 2.44 -3.10
CA TYR A 142 -4.70 1.17 -3.34
C TYR A 142 -5.40 0.70 -2.07
N ASP A 143 -6.66 0.31 -2.19
CA ASP A 143 -7.38 -0.37 -1.11
C ASP A 143 -7.11 -1.87 -1.20
N ALA A 144 -6.51 -2.42 -0.15
CA ALA A 144 -6.39 -3.85 0.06
C ALA A 144 -7.79 -4.46 0.30
N SER A 145 -8.01 -5.69 -0.14
CA SER A 145 -9.24 -6.43 0.16
C SER A 145 -9.30 -6.84 1.62
N ASP A 146 -8.14 -6.95 2.27
CA ASP A 146 -8.00 -7.25 3.67
C ASP A 146 -7.92 -5.95 4.49
N PRO A 147 -8.94 -5.62 5.31
CA PRO A 147 -8.92 -4.42 6.12
C PRO A 147 -7.88 -4.48 7.26
N GLN A 148 -7.38 -5.67 7.59
CA GLN A 148 -6.43 -5.90 8.68
C GLN A 148 -4.97 -5.88 8.23
N ILE A 149 -4.69 -5.72 6.93
CA ILE A 149 -3.32 -5.79 6.39
C ILE A 149 -2.32 -4.92 7.16
N GLN A 150 -2.70 -3.71 7.55
CA GLN A 150 -1.83 -2.83 8.34
C GLN A 150 -1.50 -3.43 9.71
N ALA A 151 -2.53 -3.90 10.42
CA ALA A 151 -2.38 -4.48 11.74
C ALA A 151 -1.57 -5.78 11.68
N GLU A 152 -1.76 -6.60 10.65
CA GLU A 152 -1.01 -7.85 10.51
C GLU A 152 0.45 -7.62 10.14
N VAL A 153 0.75 -6.69 9.21
CA VAL A 153 2.15 -6.34 8.93
C VAL A 153 2.79 -5.70 10.16
N LEU A 154 2.08 -4.82 10.88
CA LEU A 154 2.60 -4.23 12.11
C LEU A 154 2.87 -5.31 13.17
N GLN A 155 1.95 -6.25 13.36
CA GLN A 155 2.13 -7.38 14.29
C GLN A 155 3.31 -8.27 13.88
N TYR A 156 3.49 -8.48 12.58
CA TYR A 156 4.63 -9.17 12.02
C TYR A 156 5.95 -8.45 12.35
N LEU A 157 6.00 -7.12 12.19
CA LEU A 157 7.18 -6.32 12.56
C LEU A 157 7.43 -6.30 14.08
N LYS A 158 6.36 -6.32 14.89
CA LYS A 158 6.48 -6.46 16.36
C LYS A 158 7.11 -7.79 16.76
N ALA A 159 6.86 -8.86 16.00
CA ALA A 159 7.37 -10.20 16.28
C ALA A 159 8.82 -10.40 15.79
N ASN A 160 9.18 -9.79 14.65
CA ASN A 160 10.43 -10.08 13.94
C ASN A 160 11.41 -8.89 13.86
N GLY A 161 11.03 -7.72 14.37
CA GLY A 161 11.85 -6.52 14.41
C GLY A 161 12.33 -6.17 15.80
N GLU A 162 13.42 -5.40 15.87
CA GLU A 162 13.91 -4.83 17.11
C GLU A 162 13.07 -3.62 17.51
N GLN A 163 12.62 -3.60 18.78
CA GLN A 163 11.86 -2.49 19.33
C GLN A 163 12.79 -1.35 19.75
N SER A 164 12.46 -0.12 19.32
CA SER A 164 13.11 1.14 19.73
C SER A 164 12.12 2.11 20.34
#